data_AF-A0AAE6EJV8-F1
#
_entry.id   AF-A0AAE6EJV8-F1
#
_cell.length_a   1.000
_cell.length_b   1.000
_cell.length_c   1.000
_cell.angle_alpha   90.00
_cell.angle_beta   90.00
_cell.angle_gamma   90.00
#
_symmetry.space_group_name_H-M   'P 1'
#
loop_
_entity.id
_entity.type
_entity.pdbx_description
1 polymer ?
#
loop_
_entity_poly.entity_id
_entity_poly.type
_entity_poly.pdbx_seq_one_letter_code
_entity_poly.pdbx_strand_id
1 'polypeptide(L)'
;MYNPFDWYWLADTGQLFSSARQMTCPPSDQQYKDWLAKGHQPTPYPKDEAGNESETELAAVLSVYGIAIGLPAFKAQIIARINEAAELCRGKYITPGDGQTMTYLEKINQARACLADQSPQAADYPMLAAEIDITAPTLLGVAEIVVAAYNQWLVIGSAIEATRRAANVAAEAATTRAAIKAVLDGLTFPDGAVA
;
A
#
# COMPACT_ATOMS: atom_id res chain seq x y z
N MET A 1 -34.19 -8.37 -7.80
CA MET A 1 -33.07 -8.29 -8.77
C MET A 1 -31.79 -8.64 -8.04
N TYR A 2 -30.93 -9.49 -8.63
CA TYR A 2 -29.64 -9.86 -8.03
C TYR A 2 -28.66 -8.68 -8.10
N ASN A 3 -28.03 -8.33 -6.99
CA ASN A 3 -26.95 -7.35 -6.91
C ASN A 3 -25.80 -7.93 -6.07
N PRO A 4 -24.67 -8.34 -6.67
CA PRO A 4 -23.58 -8.99 -5.94
C PRO A 4 -22.94 -8.11 -4.86
N PHE A 5 -23.10 -6.78 -4.92
CA PHE A 5 -22.60 -5.82 -3.93
C PHE A 5 -23.57 -5.58 -2.77
N ASP A 6 -24.81 -6.05 -2.87
CA ASP A 6 -25.84 -5.94 -1.82
C ASP A 6 -26.68 -7.21 -1.79
N TRP A 7 -25.99 -8.31 -1.46
CA TRP A 7 -26.56 -9.66 -1.44
C TRP A 7 -26.26 -10.39 -0.13
N TYR A 8 -27.10 -11.38 0.15
CA TYR A 8 -26.91 -12.30 1.26
C TYR A 8 -26.71 -13.73 0.77
N TRP A 9 -25.76 -14.41 1.38
CA TRP A 9 -25.43 -15.81 1.15
C TRP A 9 -25.72 -16.60 2.42
N LEU A 10 -26.45 -17.71 2.32
CA LEU A 10 -26.86 -18.53 3.46
C LEU A 10 -26.21 -19.90 3.38
N ALA A 11 -25.39 -20.22 4.38
CA ALA A 11 -24.81 -21.54 4.57
C ALA A 11 -25.85 -22.52 5.13
N ASP A 12 -25.69 -23.82 4.85
CA ASP A 12 -26.49 -24.91 5.41
C ASP A 12 -26.44 -24.93 6.96
N THR A 13 -25.36 -24.42 7.54
CA THR A 13 -25.20 -24.23 8.99
C THR A 13 -26.07 -23.11 9.58
N GLY A 14 -26.73 -22.32 8.73
CA GLY A 14 -27.50 -21.13 9.11
C GLY A 14 -26.67 -19.85 9.21
N GLN A 15 -25.37 -19.89 8.93
CA GLN A 15 -24.52 -18.71 8.88
C GLN A 15 -24.86 -17.86 7.65
N LEU A 16 -25.01 -16.55 7.83
CA LEU A 16 -25.22 -15.60 6.74
C LEU A 16 -23.96 -14.80 6.46
N PHE A 17 -23.69 -14.54 5.20
CA PHE A 17 -22.69 -13.58 4.75
C PHE A 17 -23.35 -12.46 3.95
N SER A 18 -22.99 -11.22 4.28
CA SER A 18 -23.44 -10.03 3.56
C SER A 18 -22.34 -9.55 2.63
N SER A 19 -22.59 -9.52 1.32
CA SER A 19 -21.66 -8.93 0.35
C SER A 19 -21.48 -7.43 0.55
N ALA A 20 -22.53 -6.72 0.96
CA ALA A 20 -22.48 -5.27 1.22
C ALA A 20 -21.51 -4.92 2.34
N ARG A 21 -21.48 -5.76 3.38
CA ARG A 21 -20.64 -5.55 4.57
C ARG A 21 -19.35 -6.36 4.53
N GLN A 22 -19.21 -7.25 3.55
CA GLN A 22 -18.12 -8.21 3.40
C GLN A 22 -17.81 -8.98 4.69
N MET A 23 -18.86 -9.37 5.42
CA MET A 23 -18.73 -10.05 6.72
C MET A 23 -19.87 -11.02 6.98
N THR A 24 -19.62 -11.97 7.88
CA THR A 24 -20.68 -12.83 8.42
C THR A 24 -21.58 -12.03 9.36
N CYS A 25 -22.87 -12.36 9.35
CA CYS A 25 -23.88 -11.72 10.19
C CYS A 25 -24.85 -12.78 10.75
N PRO A 26 -25.44 -12.53 11.93
CA PRO A 26 -26.43 -13.45 12.47
C PRO A 26 -27.77 -13.31 11.72
N PRO A 27 -28.61 -14.36 11.65
CA PRO A 27 -29.97 -14.27 11.10
C PRO A 27 -30.89 -13.27 11.81
N SER A 28 -30.52 -12.84 13.01
CA SER A 28 -31.21 -11.78 13.74
C SER A 28 -30.92 -10.37 13.22
N ASP A 29 -29.94 -10.20 12.33
CA ASP A 29 -29.52 -8.91 11.78
C ASP A 29 -30.69 -8.14 11.15
N GLN A 30 -30.84 -6.88 11.56
CA GLN A 30 -31.98 -6.06 11.14
C GLN A 30 -31.91 -5.72 9.65
N GLN A 31 -30.73 -5.47 9.09
CA GLN A 31 -30.58 -5.17 7.66
C GLN A 31 -30.95 -6.39 6.81
N TYR A 32 -30.60 -7.60 7.28
CA TYR A 32 -31.03 -8.83 6.63
C TYR A 32 -32.56 -8.99 6.66
N LYS A 33 -33.20 -8.74 7.80
CA LYS A 33 -34.67 -8.81 7.92
C LYS A 33 -35.38 -7.79 7.03
N ASP A 34 -34.89 -6.55 6.99
CA ASP A 34 -35.44 -5.50 6.13
C ASP A 34 -35.26 -5.83 4.64
N TRP A 35 -34.13 -6.47 4.30
CA TRP A 35 -33.86 -6.96 2.95
C TRP A 35 -34.82 -8.10 2.55
N LEU A 36 -35.09 -9.05 3.45
CA LEU A 36 -36.13 -10.09 3.24
C LEU A 36 -37.52 -9.49 3.09
N ALA A 37 -37.88 -8.48 3.90
CA ALA A 37 -39.20 -7.82 3.86
C ALA A 37 -39.50 -7.15 2.50
N LYS A 38 -38.46 -6.83 1.73
CA LYS A 38 -38.54 -6.33 0.35
C LYS A 38 -38.74 -7.45 -0.69
N GLY A 39 -38.91 -8.70 -0.26
CA GLY A 39 -39.17 -9.86 -1.13
C GLY A 39 -37.92 -10.51 -1.72
N HIS A 40 -36.73 -10.19 -1.21
CA HIS A 40 -35.48 -10.84 -1.64
C HIS A 40 -35.30 -12.21 -0.96
N GLN A 41 -34.50 -13.07 -1.58
CA GLN A 41 -34.14 -14.38 -1.04
C GLN A 41 -32.63 -14.59 -1.12
N PRO A 42 -31.97 -15.06 -0.04
CA PRO A 42 -30.53 -15.27 -0.05
C PRO A 42 -30.17 -16.40 -1.02
N THR A 43 -28.96 -16.32 -1.58
CA THR A 43 -28.42 -17.44 -2.35
C THR A 43 -27.80 -18.46 -1.37
N PRO A 44 -27.97 -19.78 -1.57
CA PRO A 44 -27.21 -20.78 -0.83
C PRO A 44 -25.71 -20.54 -0.97
N TYR A 45 -24.92 -20.91 0.04
CA TYR A 45 -23.47 -20.88 -0.09
C TYR A 45 -23.02 -21.77 -1.27
N PRO A 46 -22.04 -21.32 -2.06
CA PRO A 46 -21.45 -22.16 -3.07
C PRO A 46 -20.74 -23.35 -2.43
N LYS A 47 -20.77 -24.48 -3.14
CA LYS A 47 -20.26 -25.78 -2.70
C LYS A 47 -19.21 -26.28 -3.67
N ASP A 48 -18.21 -26.97 -3.15
CA ASP A 48 -17.18 -27.66 -3.96
C ASP A 48 -17.77 -28.90 -4.68
N GLU A 49 -16.95 -29.60 -5.47
CA GLU A 49 -17.35 -30.84 -6.17
C GLU A 49 -17.82 -31.96 -5.22
N ALA A 50 -17.38 -31.93 -3.97
CA ALA A 50 -17.77 -32.88 -2.93
C ALA A 50 -19.03 -32.42 -2.15
N GLY A 51 -19.58 -31.25 -2.47
CA GLY A 51 -20.78 -30.68 -1.84
C GLY A 51 -20.52 -29.91 -0.54
N ASN A 52 -19.28 -29.59 -0.21
CA ASN A 52 -18.94 -28.85 1.01
C ASN A 52 -18.97 -27.34 0.77
N GLU A 53 -19.54 -26.61 1.73
CA GLU A 53 -19.51 -25.14 1.75
C GLU A 53 -18.20 -24.64 2.37
N SER A 54 -17.60 -23.60 1.78
CA SER A 54 -16.42 -22.96 2.37
C SER A 54 -16.29 -21.47 2.01
N GLU A 55 -15.49 -20.74 2.79
CA GLU A 55 -15.12 -19.35 2.47
C GLU A 55 -14.35 -19.28 1.14
N THR A 56 -13.64 -20.33 0.75
CA THR A 56 -12.93 -20.44 -0.54
C THR A 56 -13.91 -20.43 -1.71
N GLU A 57 -14.98 -21.22 -1.64
CA GLU A 57 -16.00 -21.28 -2.69
C GLU A 57 -16.74 -19.95 -2.81
N LEU A 58 -17.06 -19.33 -1.66
CA LEU A 58 -17.71 -18.02 -1.66
C LEU A 58 -16.78 -16.94 -2.23
N ALA A 59 -15.50 -16.98 -1.88
CA ALA A 59 -14.50 -16.08 -2.44
C ALA A 59 -14.35 -16.25 -3.95
N ALA A 60 -14.37 -17.48 -4.47
CA ALA A 60 -14.29 -17.74 -5.91
C ALA A 60 -15.45 -17.07 -6.66
N VAL A 61 -16.69 -17.24 -6.18
CA VAL A 61 -17.88 -16.62 -6.80
C VAL A 61 -17.82 -15.09 -6.72
N LEU A 62 -17.47 -14.53 -5.56
CA LEU A 62 -17.44 -13.09 -5.34
C LEU A 62 -16.27 -12.40 -6.07
N SER A 63 -15.16 -13.11 -6.31
CA SER A 63 -13.99 -12.57 -7.01
C SER A 63 -14.29 -12.13 -8.43
N VAL A 64 -15.23 -12.80 -9.11
CA VAL A 64 -15.70 -12.43 -10.46
C VAL A 64 -16.30 -11.02 -10.49
N TYR A 65 -16.86 -10.57 -9.35
CA TYR A 65 -17.44 -9.24 -9.18
C TYR A 65 -16.46 -8.24 -8.57
N GLY A 66 -15.18 -8.60 -8.39
CA GLY A 66 -14.18 -7.77 -7.74
C GLY A 66 -14.33 -7.67 -6.22
N ILE A 67 -15.11 -8.56 -5.60
CA ILE A 67 -15.32 -8.59 -4.15
C ILE A 67 -14.37 -9.64 -3.56
N ALA A 68 -13.30 -9.18 -2.91
CA ALA A 68 -12.40 -10.05 -2.17
C ALA A 68 -12.93 -10.30 -0.77
N ILE A 69 -12.94 -11.57 -0.33
CA ILE A 69 -13.25 -11.97 1.05
C ILE A 69 -12.18 -12.94 1.55
N GLY A 70 -12.28 -13.38 2.80
CA GLY A 70 -11.42 -14.44 3.32
C GLY A 70 -9.92 -14.16 3.24
N LEU A 71 -9.15 -15.16 2.81
CA LEU A 71 -7.70 -15.07 2.70
C LEU A 71 -7.24 -13.98 1.70
N PRO A 72 -7.80 -13.85 0.48
CA PRO A 72 -7.48 -12.74 -0.43
C PRO A 72 -7.68 -11.35 0.17
N ALA A 73 -8.82 -11.09 0.83
CA ALA A 73 -9.06 -9.80 1.48
C ALA A 73 -8.06 -9.52 2.61
N PHE A 74 -7.74 -10.56 3.39
CA PHE A 74 -6.75 -10.45 4.45
C PHE A 74 -5.34 -10.16 3.93
N LYS A 75 -4.94 -10.76 2.80
CA LYS A 75 -3.67 -10.43 2.12
C LYS A 75 -3.64 -8.97 1.70
N ALA A 76 -4.69 -8.49 1.02
CA ALA A 76 -4.77 -7.11 0.57
C ALA A 76 -4.65 -6.11 1.74
N GLN A 77 -5.32 -6.39 2.87
CA GLN A 77 -5.21 -5.58 4.08
C GLN A 77 -3.78 -5.55 4.63
N ILE A 78 -3.11 -6.71 4.69
CA ILE A 78 -1.75 -6.80 5.24
C ILE A 78 -0.73 -6.15 4.31
N ILE A 79 -0.86 -6.32 2.99
CA ILE A 79 -0.05 -5.64 1.98
C ILE A 79 -0.22 -4.12 2.08
N ALA A 80 -1.44 -3.62 2.29
CA ALA A 80 -1.68 -2.19 2.53
C ALA A 80 -0.90 -1.69 3.75
N ARG A 81 -0.94 -2.43 4.87
CA ARG A 81 -0.17 -2.09 6.08
C ARG A 81 1.34 -2.13 5.88
N ILE A 82 1.86 -3.09 5.12
CA ILE A 82 3.28 -3.15 4.75
C ILE A 82 3.69 -1.91 3.96
N ASN A 83 2.85 -1.50 2.99
CA ASN A 83 3.11 -0.31 2.18
C ASN A 83 3.03 0.97 3.01
N GLU A 84 2.04 1.11 3.90
CA GLU A 84 1.93 2.23 4.84
C GLU A 84 3.15 2.31 5.76
N ALA A 85 3.60 1.18 6.30
CA ALA A 85 4.81 1.13 7.13
C ALA A 85 6.07 1.54 6.35
N ALA A 86 6.16 1.19 5.06
CA ALA A 86 7.23 1.66 4.19
C ALA A 86 7.18 3.19 3.99
N GLU A 87 6.00 3.77 3.74
CA GLU A 87 5.86 5.23 3.62
C GLU A 87 6.20 5.96 4.91
N LEU A 88 5.76 5.45 6.06
CA LEU A 88 6.14 5.98 7.37
C LEU A 88 7.66 5.94 7.57
N CYS A 89 8.32 4.86 7.12
CA CYS A 89 9.78 4.77 7.17
C CYS A 89 10.44 5.80 6.26
N ARG A 90 9.96 6.00 5.02
CA ARG A 90 10.49 7.03 4.11
C ARG A 90 10.33 8.43 4.70
N GLY A 91 9.23 8.70 5.39
CA GLY A 91 8.97 9.98 6.07
C GLY A 91 10.01 10.36 7.14
N LYS A 92 10.89 9.44 7.56
CA LYS A 92 12.04 9.76 8.43
C LYS A 92 13.19 10.46 7.69
N TYR A 93 13.25 10.34 6.37
CA TYR A 93 14.37 10.80 5.54
C TYR A 93 13.95 11.84 4.49
N ILE A 94 12.67 11.90 4.13
CA ILE A 94 12.14 12.85 3.15
C ILE A 94 10.91 13.57 3.69
N THR A 95 10.69 14.79 3.20
CA THR A 95 9.47 15.55 3.48
C THR A 95 8.39 15.17 2.46
N PRO A 96 7.20 14.70 2.89
CA PRO A 96 6.11 14.34 1.99
C PRO A 96 5.49 15.56 1.29
N GLY A 97 4.95 15.34 0.09
CA GLY A 97 4.10 16.30 -0.63
C GLY A 97 4.54 16.53 -2.07
N ASP A 98 3.59 16.55 -2.99
CA ASP A 98 3.86 16.59 -4.44
C ASP A 98 4.69 17.83 -4.85
N GLY A 99 4.36 19.00 -4.31
CA GLY A 99 5.13 20.22 -4.56
C GLY A 99 6.57 20.13 -4.05
N GLN A 100 6.75 19.52 -2.87
CA GLN A 100 8.07 19.32 -2.28
C GLN A 100 8.90 18.31 -3.08
N THR A 101 8.27 17.25 -3.59
CA THR A 101 8.89 16.28 -4.49
C THR A 101 9.36 16.96 -5.78
N MET A 102 8.53 17.81 -6.39
CA MET A 102 8.93 18.56 -7.59
C MET A 102 10.15 19.44 -7.33
N THR A 103 10.21 20.14 -6.20
CA THR A 103 11.39 20.93 -5.80
C THR A 103 12.63 20.05 -5.66
N TYR A 104 12.56 18.93 -4.95
CA TYR A 104 13.73 18.06 -4.76
C TYR A 104 14.22 17.41 -6.06
N LEU A 105 13.31 17.00 -6.95
CA LEU A 105 13.65 16.45 -8.26
C LEU A 105 14.35 17.49 -9.14
N GLU A 106 13.86 18.72 -9.15
CA GLU A 106 14.50 19.79 -9.91
C GLU A 106 15.87 20.16 -9.31
N LYS A 107 16.00 20.20 -7.98
CA LYS A 107 17.28 20.45 -7.31
C LYS A 107 18.34 19.40 -7.69
N ILE A 108 18.02 18.11 -7.71
CA ILE A 108 19.01 17.09 -8.09
C ILE A 108 19.37 17.15 -9.59
N ASN A 109 18.41 17.49 -10.45
CA ASN A 109 18.68 17.71 -11.88
C ASN A 109 19.66 18.86 -12.09
N GLN A 110 19.38 20.02 -11.49
CA GLN A 110 20.25 21.19 -11.55
C GLN A 110 21.62 20.91 -10.91
N ALA A 111 21.66 20.22 -9.76
CA ALA A 111 22.91 19.93 -9.08
C ALA A 111 23.85 19.07 -9.93
N ARG A 112 23.32 18.02 -10.56
CA ARG A 112 24.11 17.18 -11.48
C ARG A 112 24.59 17.95 -12.71
N ALA A 113 23.73 18.78 -13.29
CA ALA A 113 24.09 19.60 -14.45
C ALA A 113 25.18 20.63 -14.07
N CYS A 114 25.01 21.33 -12.95
CA CYS A 114 25.97 22.30 -12.42
C CYS A 114 27.35 21.69 -12.16
N LEU A 115 27.41 20.46 -11.64
CA LEU A 115 28.69 19.77 -11.40
C LEU A 115 29.36 19.26 -12.69
N ALA A 116 28.60 19.08 -13.77
CA ALA A 116 29.11 18.68 -15.08
C ALA A 116 29.49 19.88 -15.98
N ASP A 117 29.01 21.07 -15.63
CA ASP A 117 29.28 22.32 -16.34
C ASP A 117 30.70 22.84 -16.03
N GLN A 118 31.41 23.27 -17.07
CA GLN A 118 32.76 23.82 -16.95
C GLN A 118 32.76 25.26 -16.43
N SER A 119 31.65 25.99 -16.58
CA SER A 119 31.55 27.38 -16.14
C SER A 119 30.12 27.71 -15.65
N PRO A 120 29.64 27.04 -14.61
CA PRO A 120 28.26 27.18 -14.15
C PRO A 120 27.95 28.60 -13.68
N GLN A 121 26.85 29.17 -14.18
CA GLN A 121 26.36 30.47 -13.75
C GLN A 121 25.07 30.30 -12.94
N ALA A 122 24.93 31.08 -11.87
CA ALA A 122 23.77 30.99 -10.98
C ALA A 122 22.41 31.17 -11.70
N ALA A 123 22.38 31.96 -12.77
CA ALA A 123 21.18 32.18 -13.58
C ALA A 123 20.65 30.91 -14.28
N ASP A 124 21.53 29.93 -14.55
CA ASP A 124 21.18 28.68 -15.21
C ASP A 124 20.65 27.62 -14.22
N TYR A 125 20.84 27.84 -12.91
CA TYR A 125 20.51 26.90 -11.84
C TYR A 125 19.71 27.58 -10.70
N PRO A 126 18.53 28.15 -11.00
CA PRO A 126 17.80 29.00 -10.06
C PRO A 126 17.37 28.30 -8.76
N MET A 127 17.13 26.99 -8.77
CA MET A 127 16.78 26.25 -7.55
C MET A 127 17.97 26.08 -6.60
N LEU A 128 19.20 26.01 -7.15
CA LEU A 128 20.41 25.96 -6.34
C LEU A 128 20.85 27.36 -5.91
N ALA A 129 20.75 28.33 -6.81
CA ALA A 129 21.13 29.72 -6.56
C ALA A 129 20.33 30.33 -5.38
N ALA A 130 19.07 29.92 -5.23
CA ALA A 130 18.22 30.33 -4.10
C ALA A 130 18.74 29.88 -2.72
N GLU A 131 19.67 28.93 -2.65
CA GLU A 131 20.24 28.40 -1.41
C GLU A 131 21.71 28.76 -1.17
N ILE A 132 22.28 29.64 -2.01
CA ILE A 132 23.61 30.21 -1.74
C ILE A 132 23.55 30.99 -0.42
N ASP A 133 24.58 30.79 0.40
CA ASP A 133 24.72 31.28 1.78
C ASP A 133 23.69 30.72 2.79
N ILE A 134 22.77 29.85 2.35
CA ILE A 134 21.85 29.10 3.22
C ILE A 134 22.37 27.68 3.43
N THR A 135 22.58 26.96 2.33
CA THR A 135 23.07 25.57 2.34
C THR A 135 24.59 25.54 2.20
N ALA A 136 25.16 26.40 1.34
CA ALA A 136 26.61 26.54 1.17
C ALA A 136 26.97 27.93 0.61
N PRO A 137 28.22 28.41 0.79
CA PRO A 137 28.63 29.73 0.30
C PRO A 137 28.71 29.87 -1.23
N THR A 138 28.68 28.76 -1.98
CA THR A 138 28.86 28.78 -3.44
C THR A 138 27.85 27.88 -4.12
N LEU A 139 27.53 28.20 -5.38
CA LEU A 139 26.67 27.37 -6.24
C LEU A 139 27.13 25.91 -6.30
N LEU A 140 28.44 25.69 -6.50
CA LEU A 140 29.03 24.35 -6.51
C LEU A 140 28.89 23.66 -5.16
N GLY A 141 29.11 24.36 -4.04
CA GLY A 141 28.94 23.79 -2.71
C GLY A 141 27.49 23.35 -2.44
N VAL A 142 26.51 24.14 -2.90
CA VAL A 142 25.08 23.75 -2.82
C VAL A 142 24.84 22.50 -3.67
N ALA A 143 25.35 22.46 -4.90
CA ALA A 143 25.21 21.31 -5.79
C ALA A 143 25.81 20.03 -5.19
N GLU A 144 27.01 20.11 -4.61
CA GLU A 144 27.70 18.99 -3.94
C GLU A 144 26.86 18.44 -2.77
N ILE A 145 26.35 19.32 -1.90
CA ILE A 145 25.52 18.92 -0.75
C ILE A 145 24.22 18.26 -1.23
N VAL A 146 23.56 18.81 -2.25
CA VAL A 146 22.34 18.23 -2.82
C VAL A 146 22.59 16.83 -3.39
N VAL A 147 23.67 16.64 -4.15
CA VAL A 147 24.05 15.32 -4.69
C VAL A 147 24.41 14.35 -3.57
N ALA A 148 25.14 14.78 -2.55
CA ALA A 148 25.48 13.96 -1.40
C ALA A 148 24.24 13.48 -0.65
N ALA A 149 23.30 14.39 -0.34
CA ALA A 149 22.04 14.07 0.31
C ALA A 149 21.20 13.09 -0.53
N TYR A 150 21.13 13.30 -1.85
CA TYR A 150 20.43 12.39 -2.76
C TYR A 150 21.06 10.98 -2.76
N ASN A 151 22.39 10.88 -2.73
CA ASN A 151 23.08 9.59 -2.69
C ASN A 151 22.82 8.85 -1.38
N GLN A 152 22.78 9.55 -0.24
CA GLN A 152 22.37 8.96 1.03
C GLN A 152 20.93 8.44 0.98
N TRP A 153 20.02 9.23 0.41
CA TRP A 153 18.64 8.80 0.20
C TRP A 153 18.56 7.54 -0.69
N LEU A 154 19.29 7.46 -1.79
CA LEU A 154 19.29 6.27 -2.65
C LEU A 154 19.64 4.99 -1.90
N VAL A 155 20.63 5.04 -1.01
CA VAL A 155 21.06 3.87 -0.23
C VAL A 155 19.92 3.40 0.68
N ILE A 156 19.37 4.28 1.52
CA ILE A 156 18.32 3.86 2.46
C ILE A 156 16.99 3.58 1.75
N GLY A 157 16.65 4.34 0.71
CA GLY A 157 15.42 4.18 -0.06
C GLY A 157 15.35 2.88 -0.83
N SER A 158 16.46 2.44 -1.43
CA SER A 158 16.53 1.13 -2.09
C SER A 158 16.40 -0.02 -1.09
N ALA A 159 16.97 0.10 0.11
CA ALA A 159 16.86 -0.90 1.17
C ALA A 159 15.43 -0.98 1.75
N ILE A 160 14.74 0.17 1.92
CA ILE A 160 13.32 0.22 2.28
C ILE A 160 12.48 -0.47 1.21
N GLU A 161 12.72 -0.17 -0.06
CA GLU A 161 11.98 -0.78 -1.17
C GLU A 161 12.19 -2.29 -1.25
N ALA A 162 13.44 -2.77 -1.10
CA ALA A 162 13.74 -4.20 -1.06
C ALA A 162 12.97 -4.91 0.06
N THR A 163 12.94 -4.33 1.27
CA THR A 163 12.20 -4.87 2.42
C THR A 163 10.71 -4.93 2.14
N ARG A 164 10.12 -3.84 1.63
CA ARG A 164 8.70 -3.75 1.29
C ARG A 164 8.32 -4.79 0.23
N ARG A 165 9.10 -4.91 -0.85
CA ARG A 165 8.85 -5.87 -1.93
C ARG A 165 8.93 -7.30 -1.44
N ALA A 166 9.97 -7.65 -0.65
CA ALA A 166 10.13 -8.98 -0.09
C ALA A 166 8.94 -9.36 0.82
N ALA A 167 8.52 -8.45 1.69
CA ALA A 167 7.38 -8.67 2.57
C ALA A 167 6.06 -8.84 1.79
N ASN A 168 5.80 -8.00 0.78
CA ASN A 168 4.60 -8.16 -0.06
C ASN A 168 4.58 -9.50 -0.80
N VAL A 169 5.72 -9.95 -1.34
CA VAL A 169 5.83 -11.26 -1.99
C VAL A 169 5.59 -12.39 -0.98
N ALA A 170 6.15 -12.30 0.23
CA ALA A 170 5.94 -13.31 1.27
C ALA A 170 4.49 -13.38 1.74
N ALA A 171 3.82 -12.23 1.93
CA ALA A 171 2.41 -12.16 2.28
C ALA A 171 1.51 -12.74 1.18
N GLU A 172 1.85 -12.49 -0.08
CA GLU A 172 1.10 -13.03 -1.23
C GLU A 172 1.31 -14.54 -1.39
N ALA A 173 2.50 -15.07 -1.11
CA ALA A 173 2.77 -16.50 -1.18
C ALA A 173 2.14 -17.30 -0.01
N ALA A 174 1.86 -16.65 1.12
CA ALA A 174 1.32 -17.32 2.30
C ALA A 174 -0.12 -17.82 2.09
N THR A 175 -0.38 -19.05 2.53
CA THR A 175 -1.67 -19.76 2.35
C THR A 175 -2.54 -19.76 3.61
N THR A 176 -2.07 -19.16 4.70
CA THR A 176 -2.81 -19.08 5.98
C THR A 176 -2.76 -17.68 6.57
N ARG A 177 -3.81 -17.31 7.31
CA ARG A 177 -3.86 -16.02 8.03
C ARG A 177 -2.71 -15.88 9.02
N ALA A 178 -2.34 -16.96 9.71
CA ALA A 178 -1.23 -16.96 10.65
C ALA A 178 0.11 -16.64 9.96
N ALA A 179 0.40 -17.28 8.83
CA ALA A 179 1.62 -17.01 8.06
C ALA A 179 1.65 -15.58 7.49
N ILE A 180 0.53 -15.09 6.96
CA ILE A 180 0.42 -13.70 6.47
C ILE A 180 0.68 -12.71 7.62
N LYS A 181 0.09 -12.94 8.79
CA LYS A 181 0.29 -12.07 9.95
C LYS A 181 1.75 -12.06 10.41
N ALA A 182 2.40 -13.23 10.43
CA ALA A 182 3.80 -13.36 10.80
C ALA A 182 4.74 -12.53 9.90
N VAL A 183 4.41 -12.36 8.62
CA VAL A 183 5.17 -11.47 7.70
C VAL A 183 5.13 -10.02 8.19
N LEU A 184 3.95 -9.52 8.57
CA LEU A 184 3.82 -8.16 9.08
C LEU A 184 4.47 -8.01 10.46
N ASP A 185 4.28 -8.98 11.35
CA ASP A 185 4.84 -8.93 12.71
C ASP A 185 6.37 -8.97 12.71
N GLY A 186 6.98 -9.65 11.72
CA GLY A 186 8.42 -9.70 11.52
C GLY A 186 8.99 -8.54 10.68
N LEU A 187 8.15 -7.61 10.21
CA LEU A 187 8.58 -6.53 9.32
C LEU A 187 9.51 -5.58 10.05
N THR A 188 10.76 -5.51 9.60
CA THR A 188 11.77 -4.59 10.12
C THR A 188 12.39 -3.83 8.96
N PHE A 189 12.20 -2.51 8.94
CA PHE A 189 12.87 -1.64 7.97
C PHE A 189 14.29 -1.31 8.43
N PRO A 190 15.22 -1.06 7.50
CA PRO A 190 16.55 -0.59 7.84
C PRO A 190 16.48 0.77 8.52
N ASP A 191 17.32 0.94 9.53
CA ASP A 191 17.63 2.25 10.09
C ASP A 191 18.85 2.82 9.34
N GLY A 192 18.68 4.01 8.79
CA GLY A 192 19.78 4.83 8.29
C GLY A 192 20.31 5.70 9.43
N ALA A 193 21.56 6.17 9.30
CA ALA A 193 21.96 7.33 10.09
C ALA A 193 21.00 8.48 9.75
N VAL A 194 20.29 9.00 10.75
CA VAL A 194 19.55 10.26 10.60
C VAL A 194 20.60 11.32 10.29
N ALA A 195 20.49 11.95 9.12
CA ALA A 195 21.33 13.07 8.72
C ALA A 195 21.04 14.31 9.58
#